data_AF-A0AAV7WXD5-F1
#
_entry.id   AF-A0AAV7WXD5-F1
#
_cell.length_a   1.000
_cell.length_b   1.000
_cell.length_c   1.000
_cell.angle_alpha   90.00
_cell.angle_beta   90.00
_cell.angle_gamma   90.00
#
_symmetry.space_group_name_H-M   'P 1'
#
loop_
_entity.id
_entity.type
_entity.pdbx_description
1 polymer ?
#
loop_
_entity_poly.entity_id
_entity_poly.type
_entity_poly.pdbx_seq_one_letter_code
_entity_poly.pdbx_strand_id
1 'polypeptide(L)' 'MGNNVSNQHTLVSGRSLVGTPFIRGVSGGERKRTAIGMEIITDPAVLFLDEPTTGLDSSTSNAVLLLLKR' A
#
# COMPACT_ATOMS: atom_id res chain seq x y z
N MET A 1 -10.41 12.69 31.48
CA MET A 1 -10.21 13.26 30.13
C MET A 1 -9.92 12.12 29.18
N GLY A 2 -10.94 11.71 28.42
CA GLY A 2 -10.84 10.58 27.50
C GLY A 2 -10.19 10.99 26.19
N ASN A 3 -9.16 10.26 25.77
CA ASN A 3 -8.66 10.34 24.41
C ASN A 3 -9.20 9.11 23.66
N ASN A 4 -10.31 9.36 22.97
CA ASN A 4 -11.00 8.44 22.09
C ASN A 4 -10.13 8.27 20.83
N VAL A 5 -9.27 7.24 20.79
CA VAL A 5 -8.39 6.95 19.64
C VAL A 5 -9.08 6.07 18.59
N SER A 6 -10.42 6.00 18.61
CA SER A 6 -11.18 4.96 17.92
C SER A 6 -11.16 5.00 16.38
N ASN A 7 -10.56 5.99 15.71
CA ASN A 7 -10.72 6.15 14.25
C ASN A 7 -9.41 6.37 13.46
N GLN A 8 -8.31 5.68 13.77
CA GLN A 8 -7.18 5.60 12.83
C GLN A 8 -7.26 4.28 12.07
N HIS A 9 -7.79 4.36 10.84
CA HIS A 9 -7.87 3.26 9.86
C HIS A 9 -6.48 2.62 9.69
N THR A 10 -6.18 1.64 10.53
CA THR A 10 -4.88 0.97 10.56
C THR A 10 -4.99 -0.17 9.57
N LEU A 11 -4.51 0.05 8.34
CA LEU A 11 -4.39 -1.01 7.36
C LEU A 11 -3.29 -1.99 7.80
N VAL A 12 -3.48 -3.28 7.56
CA VAL A 12 -2.53 -4.32 7.95
C VAL A 12 -1.95 -4.92 6.67
N SER A 13 -0.62 -4.99 6.57
CA SER A 13 0.06 -5.68 5.46
C SER A 13 0.90 -6.82 6.05
N GLY A 14 0.41 -8.05 5.96
CA GLY A 14 1.06 -9.22 6.57
C GLY A 14 1.04 -9.19 8.10
N ARG A 15 2.20 -9.37 8.76
CA ARG A 15 2.35 -9.26 10.23
C ARG A 15 2.70 -7.83 10.70
N SER A 16 2.70 -6.86 9.80
CA SER A 16 3.15 -5.50 10.07
C SER A 16 2.03 -4.49 9.89
N LEU A 17 1.95 -3.52 10.80
CA LEU A 17 0.96 -2.43 10.75
C LEU A 17 1.39 -1.40 9.70
N VAL A 18 0.44 -0.92 8.88
CA VAL A 18 0.67 0.23 8.01
C VAL A 18 0.79 1.46 8.90
N GLY A 19 2.03 1.90 9.09
CA GLY A 19 2.36 2.97 10.04
C GLY A 19 1.68 4.29 9.70
N THR A 20 1.50 5.12 10.72
CA THR A 20 0.95 6.48 10.61
C THR A 20 2.04 7.47 10.21
N PRO A 21 1.72 8.73 9.84
CA PRO A 21 2.74 9.74 9.54
C PRO A 21 3.76 9.97 10.68
N PHE A 22 3.37 9.61 11.91
CA PHE A 22 4.17 9.78 13.12
C PHE A 22 4.81 8.48 13.62
N ILE A 23 4.36 7.31 13.14
CA ILE A 23 4.83 6.00 13.58
C ILE A 23 5.25 5.19 12.36
N ARG A 24 6.55 4.85 12.27
CA ARG A 24 7.09 4.05 11.19
C ARG A 24 6.46 2.65 11.21
N GLY A 25 5.90 2.23 10.08
CA GLY A 25 5.35 0.88 9.89
C GLY A 25 5.93 0.25 8.63
N VAL A 26 5.07 -0.30 7.77
CA VAL A 26 5.49 -0.88 6.48
C VAL A 26 6.33 0.09 5.63
N SER A 27 7.25 -0.47 4.85
CA SER A 27 8.09 0.26 3.90
C SER A 27 7.26 0.95 2.82
N GLY A 28 7.84 1.94 2.13
CA GLY A 28 7.17 2.64 1.03
C GLY A 28 6.73 1.69 -0.10
N GLY A 29 7.55 0.69 -0.41
CA GLY A 29 7.22 -0.35 -1.39
C GLY A 29 6.10 -1.28 -0.97
N GLU A 30 6.08 -1.71 0.29
CA GLU A 30 4.95 -2.48 0.85
C GLU A 30 3.66 -1.66 0.83
N ARG A 31 3.71 -0.40 1.27
CA ARG A 31 2.56 0.51 1.24
C ARG A 31 1.99 0.66 -0.17
N LYS A 32 2.86 0.84 -1.17
CA LYS A 32 2.44 0.99 -2.56
C LYS A 32 1.82 -0.29 -3.12
N ARG A 33 2.39 -1.47 -2.82
CA ARG A 33 1.78 -2.76 -3.19
C ARG A 33 0.43 -2.99 -2.51
N THR A 34 0.30 -2.68 -1.22
CA THR A 34 -0.98 -2.80 -0.50
C THR A 34 -2.03 -1.88 -1.12
N ALA A 35 -1.69 -0.63 -1.42
CA ALA A 35 -2.61 0.31 -2.07
C ALA A 35 -3.08 -0.22 -3.45
N ILE A 36 -2.14 -0.64 -4.30
CA ILE A 36 -2.48 -1.21 -5.62
C ILE A 36 -3.36 -2.46 -5.48
N GLY A 37 -3.04 -3.36 -4.54
CA GLY A 37 -3.85 -4.57 -4.29
C GLY A 37 -5.28 -4.27 -3.83
N MET A 38 -5.47 -3.18 -3.06
CA MET A 38 -6.80 -2.72 -2.64
C MET A 38 -7.64 -2.16 -3.78
N GLU A 39 -7.02 -1.61 -4.82
CA GLU A 39 -7.74 -1.18 -6.03
C GLU A 39 -8.03 -2.36 -6.97
N ILE A 40 -7.11 -3.34 -7.06
CA ILE A 40 -7.32 -4.52 -7.91
C ILE A 40 -8.42 -5.44 -7.36
N ILE A 41 -8.58 -5.52 -6.03
CA ILE A 41 -9.60 -6.40 -5.43
C ILE A 41 -11.04 -5.99 -5.78
N THR A 42 -11.26 -4.75 -6.22
CA THR A 42 -12.57 -4.28 -6.68
C THR A 42 -12.88 -4.69 -8.12
N ASP A 43 -11.98 -5.46 -8.77
CA ASP A 43 -12.07 -5.93 -10.16
C ASP A 43 -12.47 -4.82 -11.16
N PRO A 44 -11.72 -3.70 -11.20
CA PRO A 44 -12.07 -2.59 -12.07
C PRO A 44 -11.79 -2.96 -13.54
N ALA A 45 -12.71 -2.60 -14.44
CA ALA A 45 -12.50 -2.79 -15.88
C ALA A 45 -11.31 -1.97 -16.44
N VAL A 46 -10.96 -0.86 -15.80
CA VAL A 46 -9.82 -0.01 -16.12
C VAL A 46 -9.19 0.48 -14.81
N LEU A 47 -7.89 0.27 -14.64
CA LEU A 47 -7.11 0.75 -13.50
C LEU A 47 -6.15 1.85 -13.94
N PHE A 48 -6.31 3.06 -13.38
CA PHE A 48 -5.39 4.17 -13.59
C PHE A 48 -4.33 4.19 -12.48
N LEU A 49 -3.06 4.23 -12.86
CA LEU A 49 -1.94 4.31 -11.93
C LEU A 49 -1.02 5.44 -12.36
N ASP A 50 -0.90 6.46 -11.52
CA ASP A 50 0.07 7.53 -11.72
C ASP A 50 1.40 7.13 -11.06
N GLU A 51 2.45 7.00 -11.87
CA GLU A 51 3.80 6.66 -11.41
C GLU A 51 3.91 5.44 -10.43
N PRO A 52 3.48 4.23 -10.83
CA PRO A 52 3.38 3.07 -9.95
C PRO A 52 4.72 2.53 -9.43
N THR A 53 5.84 2.97 -10.00
CA THR A 53 7.19 2.53 -9.63
C THR A 53 8.05 3.63 -9.01
N THR A 54 7.58 4.89 -8.95
CA THR A 54 8.37 5.99 -8.38
C THR A 54 8.67 5.76 -6.91
N GLY A 55 9.93 5.97 -6.54
CA GLY A 55 10.44 5.80 -5.18
C GLY A 55 10.68 4.35 -4.75
N LEU A 56 10.62 3.40 -5.69
CA LEU A 56 10.92 1.98 -5.45
C LEU A 56 12.29 1.62 -6.01
N ASP A 57 12.96 0.66 -5.37
CA ASP A 57 14.14 0.03 -5.95
C ASP A 57 13.75 -0.86 -7.15
N SER A 58 14.76 -1.29 -7.93
CA SER A 58 14.54 -2.08 -9.16
C SER A 58 13.82 -3.41 -8.89
N SER A 59 14.11 -4.08 -7.76
CA SER A 59 13.49 -5.36 -7.43
C SER A 59 12.02 -5.20 -7.04
N THR A 60 11.73 -4.17 -6.23
CA THR A 60 10.37 -3.84 -5.80
C THR A 60 9.52 -3.34 -6.97
N SER A 61 10.10 -2.54 -7.86
CA SER A 61 9.43 -2.06 -9.08
C SER A 61 9.02 -3.23 -9.98
N ASN A 62 9.91 -4.19 -10.19
CA ASN A 62 9.62 -5.38 -10.97
C ASN A 62 8.50 -6.22 -10.35
N ALA A 63 8.48 -6.36 -9.01
CA ALA A 63 7.42 -7.06 -8.31
C ALA A 63 6.05 -6.37 -8.49
N VAL A 64 5.99 -5.03 -8.45
CA VAL A 64 4.75 -4.27 -8.75
C VAL A 64 4.30 -4.51 -10.18
N LEU A 65 5.23 -4.47 -11.14
CA LEU A 65 4.90 -4.66 -12.56
C LEU A 65 4.38 -6.08 -12.84
N LEU A 66 4.98 -7.10 -12.22
CA LEU A 66 4.51 -8.49 -12.30
C LEU A 66 3.11 -8.65 -11.71
N LEU A 67 2.79 -7.92 -10.64
CA LEU A 67 1.45 -7.93 -10.04
C LEU A 67 0.40 -7.32 -10.97
N LEU A 68 0.77 -6.32 -11.76
CA LEU A 68 -0.12 -5.67 -12.74
C LEU A 68 -0.27 -6.43 -14.06
N LYS A 69 0.69 -7.30 -14.41
CA LYS A 69 0.74 -8.02 -15.69
C LYS A 69 -0.14 -9.28 -15.72
N ARG A 70 -1.23 -9.33 -14.96
CA ARG A 70 -2.18 -10.45 -15.01
C ARG A 70 -2.99 -10.47 -16.30
#